data_AF-A0A8B9G8Y9-F1
#
_entry.id   AF-A0A8B9G8Y9-F1
#
_cell.length_a   1.000
_cell.length_b   1.000
_cell.length_c   1.000
_cell.angle_alpha   90.00
_cell.angle_beta   90.00
_cell.angle_gamma   90.00
#
_symmetry.space_group_name_H-M   'P 1'
#
loop_
_entity.id
_entity.type
_entity.pdbx_description
1 polymer ?
#
loop_
_entity_poly.entity_id
_entity_poly.type
_entity_poly.pdbx_seq_one_letter_code
_entity_poly.pdbx_strand_id
1 'polypeptide(L)'
;EAFESLLRFAENRTSSLFETAYRPMAKEAAEPVKELFTDISLYVLGAETTVESAVLRFFDSLFPLVYSRLINPGITDLSEDYTECLRLTRQDVNPFGHYSKNMVTELSKSLWASRMLSQALNLGIEVINTTEHAALTKECSKALVKMQYCPHCQGLTLIRPCVGYCLNVMRGCLASVSELDAQWREYISTLEYLTNEMAASHDVEIALTGIWNSINEAILHAQLNGPQLSATVSASKLRILWRVKLAGDLNCKFTVLLLNVFFLRYREFINYMKRSRTFYASIAERLCDGDLVMRDSSTCWNGEDVVER
;
A
#
# COMPACT_ATOMS: atom_id res chain seq x y z
N GLU A 1 3.81 -10.51 -0.89
CA GLU A 1 4.27 -11.31 0.27
C GLU A 1 3.90 -10.71 1.62
N ALA A 2 4.69 -9.75 2.15
CA ALA A 2 4.63 -9.37 3.57
C ALA A 2 3.27 -8.82 4.01
N PHE A 3 2.63 -8.00 3.17
CA PHE A 3 1.30 -7.46 3.41
C PHE A 3 0.22 -8.54 3.41
N GLU A 4 0.30 -9.54 2.52
CA GLU A 4 -0.64 -10.67 2.47
C GLU A 4 -0.49 -11.58 3.70
N SER A 5 0.73 -11.75 4.21
CA SER A 5 0.97 -12.48 5.46
C SER A 5 0.35 -11.77 6.67
N LEU A 6 0.41 -10.43 6.70
CA LEU A 6 -0.22 -9.60 7.72
C LEU A 6 -1.76 -9.67 7.62
N LEU A 7 -2.32 -9.59 6.40
CA LEU A 7 -3.76 -9.76 6.18
C LEU A 7 -4.24 -11.13 6.64
N ARG A 8 -3.58 -12.23 6.24
CA ARG A 8 -3.94 -13.59 6.67
C ARG A 8 -3.85 -13.77 8.19
N PHE A 9 -2.90 -13.11 8.85
CA PHE A 9 -2.81 -13.12 10.32
C PHE A 9 -3.99 -12.39 10.97
N ALA A 10 -4.35 -11.21 10.47
CA ALA A 10 -5.52 -10.44 10.95
C ALA A 10 -6.86 -11.15 10.65
N GLU A 11 -6.98 -11.79 9.49
CA GLU A 11 -8.12 -12.63 9.09
C GLU A 11 -8.28 -13.81 10.05
N ASN A 12 -7.24 -14.65 10.21
CA ASN A 12 -7.27 -15.79 11.14
C ASN A 12 -7.59 -15.38 12.58
N ARG A 13 -7.03 -14.25 13.05
CA ARG A 13 -7.33 -13.69 14.37
C ARG A 13 -8.80 -13.24 14.51
N THR A 14 -9.39 -12.73 13.43
CA THR A 14 -10.79 -12.31 13.39
C THR A 14 -11.73 -13.51 13.32
N SER A 15 -11.41 -14.55 12.54
CA SER A 15 -12.17 -15.81 12.55
C SER A 15 -12.12 -16.48 13.93
N SER A 16 -10.95 -16.51 14.56
CA SER A 16 -10.76 -17.08 15.90
C SER A 16 -11.60 -16.40 16.99
N LEU A 17 -11.89 -15.09 16.87
CA LEU A 17 -12.86 -14.40 17.75
C LEU A 17 -14.24 -15.07 17.68
N PHE A 18 -14.75 -15.33 16.48
CA PHE A 18 -16.05 -15.95 16.30
C PHE A 18 -16.07 -17.40 16.79
N GLU A 19 -15.02 -18.18 16.51
CA GLU A 19 -14.88 -19.57 16.97
C GLU A 19 -14.75 -19.71 18.50
N THR A 20 -14.28 -18.68 19.19
CA THR A 20 -14.07 -18.70 20.65
C THR A 20 -15.20 -18.03 21.43
N ALA A 21 -15.52 -16.78 21.14
CA ALA A 21 -16.50 -15.97 21.88
C ALA A 21 -17.92 -16.07 21.31
N TYR A 22 -18.08 -16.11 19.99
CA TYR A 22 -19.38 -15.98 19.29
C TYR A 22 -19.78 -17.24 18.52
N ARG A 23 -19.50 -18.43 19.08
CA ARG A 23 -19.75 -19.74 18.47
C ARG A 23 -21.11 -19.91 17.76
N PRO A 24 -22.25 -19.41 18.31
CA PRO A 24 -23.56 -19.57 17.66
C PRO A 24 -23.74 -18.86 16.31
N MET A 25 -22.80 -18.01 15.89
CA MET A 25 -22.79 -17.38 14.56
C MET A 25 -21.50 -17.64 13.76
N ALA A 26 -20.57 -18.46 14.26
CA ALA A 26 -19.22 -18.52 13.73
C ALA A 26 -19.14 -19.06 12.29
N LYS A 27 -20.06 -19.96 11.93
CA LYS A 27 -20.16 -20.51 10.56
C LYS A 27 -20.67 -19.46 9.58
N GLU A 28 -21.69 -18.69 9.99
CA GLU A 28 -22.32 -17.65 9.18
C GLU A 28 -21.47 -16.38 9.07
N ALA A 29 -20.65 -16.08 10.09
CA ALA A 29 -19.73 -14.94 10.10
C ALA A 29 -18.44 -15.18 9.29
N ALA A 30 -18.10 -16.43 8.98
CA ALA A 30 -16.85 -16.79 8.31
C ALA A 30 -16.68 -16.15 6.91
N GLU A 31 -17.73 -16.18 6.08
CA GLU A 31 -17.65 -15.60 4.73
C GLU A 31 -17.60 -14.05 4.76
N PRO A 32 -18.42 -13.32 5.55
CA PRO A 32 -18.26 -11.88 5.74
C PRO A 32 -16.86 -11.45 6.21
N VAL A 33 -16.22 -12.21 7.12
CA VAL A 33 -14.82 -11.94 7.53
C VAL A 33 -13.88 -12.08 6.32
N LYS A 34 -13.98 -13.17 5.57
CA LYS A 34 -13.16 -13.44 4.38
C LYS A 34 -13.39 -12.41 3.26
N GLU A 35 -14.64 -11.98 3.03
CA GLU A 35 -14.99 -10.90 2.11
C GLU A 35 -14.29 -9.59 2.50
N LEU A 36 -14.36 -9.19 3.79
CA LEU A 36 -13.72 -7.97 4.30
C LEU A 36 -12.19 -7.95 4.05
N PHE A 37 -11.49 -9.04 4.36
CA PHE A 37 -10.04 -9.10 4.13
C PHE A 37 -9.68 -9.20 2.65
N THR A 38 -10.54 -9.80 1.82
CA THR A 38 -10.41 -9.81 0.35
C THR A 38 -10.56 -8.41 -0.23
N ASP A 39 -11.60 -7.67 0.16
CA ASP A 39 -11.83 -6.28 -0.24
C ASP A 39 -10.66 -5.37 0.13
N ILE A 40 -10.13 -5.51 1.35
CA ILE A 40 -8.96 -4.76 1.83
C ILE A 40 -7.72 -5.07 0.98
N SER A 41 -7.51 -6.33 0.61
CA SER A 41 -6.42 -6.73 -0.29
C SER A 41 -6.58 -6.09 -1.67
N LEU A 42 -7.77 -6.16 -2.26
CA LEU A 42 -8.09 -5.54 -3.55
C LEU A 42 -7.91 -4.02 -3.53
N TYR A 43 -8.31 -3.36 -2.43
CA TYR A 43 -8.11 -1.92 -2.25
C TYR A 43 -6.63 -1.51 -2.33
N VAL A 44 -5.72 -2.22 -1.64
CA VAL A 44 -4.28 -1.90 -1.64
C VAL A 44 -3.59 -2.30 -2.96
N LEU A 45 -4.12 -3.31 -3.66
CA LEU A 45 -3.73 -3.68 -5.03
C LEU A 45 -4.24 -2.69 -6.10
N GLY A 46 -5.10 -1.74 -5.73
CA GLY A 46 -5.50 -0.62 -6.60
C GLY A 46 -6.92 -0.68 -7.18
N ALA A 47 -7.77 -1.62 -6.74
CA ALA A 47 -9.17 -1.71 -7.19
C ALA A 47 -10.00 -0.46 -6.85
N GLU A 48 -11.12 -0.26 -7.53
CA GLU A 48 -12.06 0.86 -7.29
C GLU A 48 -12.97 0.67 -6.05
N THR A 49 -12.82 -0.44 -5.31
CA THR A 49 -13.46 -0.63 -4.00
C THR A 49 -12.98 0.43 -3.01
N THR A 50 -13.74 0.66 -1.93
CA THR A 50 -13.34 1.58 -0.85
C THR A 50 -13.33 0.84 0.49
N VAL A 51 -12.40 1.22 1.37
CA VAL A 51 -12.34 0.68 2.74
C VAL A 51 -13.67 0.93 3.48
N GLU A 52 -14.30 2.09 3.25
CA GLU A 52 -15.64 2.38 3.79
C GLU A 52 -16.69 1.37 3.32
N SER A 53 -16.81 1.12 2.01
CA SER A 53 -17.82 0.17 1.49
C SER A 53 -17.57 -1.27 1.97
N ALA A 54 -16.32 -1.71 2.03
CA ALA A 54 -15.94 -3.02 2.56
C ALA A 54 -16.35 -3.20 4.03
N VAL A 55 -15.95 -2.26 4.90
CA VAL A 55 -16.25 -2.30 6.34
C VAL A 55 -17.75 -2.14 6.61
N LEU A 56 -18.45 -1.28 5.86
CA LEU A 56 -19.90 -1.13 6.00
C LEU A 56 -20.66 -2.40 5.57
N ARG A 57 -20.31 -3.02 4.43
CA ARG A 57 -20.89 -4.32 4.00
C ARG A 57 -20.68 -5.42 5.03
N PHE A 58 -19.49 -5.49 5.63
CA PHE A 58 -19.22 -6.42 6.73
C PHE A 58 -20.19 -6.21 7.91
N PHE A 59 -20.38 -4.96 8.36
CA PHE A 59 -21.32 -4.67 9.45
C PHE A 59 -22.80 -4.87 9.06
N ASP A 60 -23.16 -4.67 7.79
CA ASP A 60 -24.49 -5.03 7.28
C ASP A 60 -24.75 -6.55 7.38
N SER A 61 -23.80 -7.38 6.93
CA SER A 61 -23.89 -8.84 7.07
C SER A 61 -23.81 -9.33 8.53
N LEU A 62 -23.08 -8.64 9.40
CA LEU A 62 -22.95 -9.01 10.82
C LEU A 62 -24.21 -8.72 11.64
N PHE A 63 -24.98 -7.67 11.32
CA PHE A 63 -26.10 -7.24 12.18
C PHE A 63 -27.22 -8.28 12.33
N PRO A 64 -27.74 -8.95 11.28
CA PRO A 64 -28.76 -9.99 11.44
C PRO A 64 -28.29 -11.16 12.31
N LEU A 65 -27.00 -11.51 12.26
CA LEU A 65 -26.39 -12.56 13.08
C LEU A 65 -26.34 -12.17 14.56
N VAL A 66 -25.89 -10.95 14.86
CA VAL A 66 -25.88 -10.40 16.24
C VAL A 66 -27.30 -10.24 16.77
N TYR A 67 -28.24 -9.77 15.93
CA TYR A 67 -29.62 -9.57 16.33
C TYR A 67 -30.33 -10.89 16.66
N SER A 68 -30.23 -11.91 15.81
CA SER A 68 -30.84 -13.22 16.04
C SER A 68 -30.14 -14.03 17.13
N ARG A 69 -28.80 -14.15 17.11
CA ARG A 69 -28.07 -15.07 17.99
C ARG A 69 -27.79 -14.50 19.39
N LEU A 70 -27.70 -13.18 19.56
CA LEU A 70 -27.27 -12.55 20.82
C LEU A 70 -28.30 -11.59 21.43
N ILE A 71 -29.05 -10.83 20.62
CA ILE A 71 -30.02 -9.85 21.13
C ILE A 71 -31.41 -10.49 21.35
N ASN A 72 -31.89 -11.28 20.39
CA ASN A 72 -33.19 -11.94 20.46
C ASN A 72 -33.13 -13.43 20.03
N PRO A 73 -32.50 -14.30 20.86
CA PRO A 73 -32.36 -15.74 20.58
C PRO A 73 -33.69 -16.52 20.55
N GLY A 74 -34.83 -15.88 20.83
CA GLY A 74 -36.16 -16.46 20.63
C GLY A 74 -36.61 -16.51 19.17
N ILE A 75 -35.92 -15.80 18.25
CA ILE A 75 -36.21 -15.85 16.81
C ILE A 75 -35.27 -16.87 16.15
N THR A 76 -35.71 -18.13 16.08
CA THR A 76 -34.91 -19.25 15.56
C THR A 76 -34.78 -19.28 14.04
N ASP A 77 -35.75 -18.71 13.32
CA ASP A 77 -35.72 -18.46 11.87
C ASP A 77 -36.04 -16.99 11.59
N LEU A 78 -35.10 -16.28 10.95
CA LEU A 78 -35.38 -15.00 10.30
C LEU A 78 -35.82 -15.30 8.86
N SER A 79 -36.99 -14.80 8.43
CA SER A 79 -37.29 -14.78 6.98
C SER A 79 -36.19 -14.01 6.24
N GLU A 80 -35.94 -14.37 4.97
CA GLU A 80 -35.01 -13.66 4.11
C GLU A 80 -35.36 -12.16 4.02
N ASP A 81 -36.65 -11.84 3.84
CA ASP A 81 -37.18 -10.46 3.86
C ASP A 81 -36.86 -9.71 5.17
N TYR A 82 -36.85 -10.42 6.30
CA TYR A 82 -36.61 -9.83 7.61
C TYR A 82 -35.11 -9.70 7.91
N THR A 83 -34.29 -10.62 7.38
CA THR A 83 -32.83 -10.52 7.37
C THR A 83 -32.37 -9.31 6.55
N GLU A 84 -32.97 -9.09 5.38
CA GLU A 84 -32.67 -7.92 4.54
C GLU A 84 -33.24 -6.62 5.13
N CYS A 85 -34.42 -6.67 5.77
CA CYS A 85 -34.94 -5.54 6.56
C CYS A 85 -33.98 -5.15 7.71
N LEU A 86 -33.36 -6.11 8.39
CA LEU A 86 -32.33 -5.84 9.40
C LEU A 86 -31.09 -5.19 8.77
N ARG A 87 -30.56 -5.71 7.65
CA ARG A 87 -29.47 -5.06 6.88
C ARG A 87 -29.77 -3.61 6.55
N LEU A 88 -30.89 -3.34 5.88
CA LEU A 88 -31.28 -1.99 5.46
C LEU A 88 -31.46 -1.02 6.65
N THR A 89 -31.99 -1.51 7.78
CA THR A 89 -32.19 -0.67 8.98
C THR A 89 -30.92 -0.47 9.82
N ARG A 90 -29.83 -1.21 9.57
CA ARG A 90 -28.55 -1.11 10.32
C ARG A 90 -28.01 0.31 10.38
N GLN A 91 -28.14 1.09 9.30
CA GLN A 91 -27.60 2.45 9.22
C GLN A 91 -28.36 3.46 10.10
N ASP A 92 -29.69 3.39 10.14
CA ASP A 92 -30.52 4.29 10.96
C ASP A 92 -30.56 3.87 12.44
N VAL A 93 -30.54 2.56 12.71
CA VAL A 93 -30.54 1.99 14.08
C VAL A 93 -29.17 2.09 14.75
N ASN A 94 -28.09 2.04 13.96
CA ASN A 94 -26.69 2.15 14.38
C ASN A 94 -26.31 1.24 15.59
N PRO A 95 -26.58 -0.09 15.52
CA PRO A 95 -26.43 -1.02 16.65
C PRO A 95 -24.99 -1.12 17.19
N PHE A 96 -24.00 -0.91 16.31
CA PHE A 96 -22.57 -0.99 16.60
C PHE A 96 -21.96 0.34 17.12
N GLY A 97 -22.79 1.32 17.49
CA GLY A 97 -22.32 2.56 18.12
C GLY A 97 -21.37 3.36 17.22
N HIS A 98 -20.24 3.79 17.78
CA HIS A 98 -19.21 4.52 17.02
C HIS A 98 -18.15 3.59 16.40
N TYR A 99 -18.05 2.34 16.85
CA TYR A 99 -16.96 1.41 16.51
C TYR A 99 -16.84 1.14 15.02
N SER A 100 -17.97 1.00 14.31
CA SER A 100 -17.98 0.81 12.85
C SER A 100 -17.36 1.99 12.09
N LYS A 101 -17.66 3.23 12.50
CA LYS A 101 -17.12 4.46 11.88
C LYS A 101 -15.67 4.71 12.27
N ASN A 102 -15.27 4.37 13.49
CA ASN A 102 -13.87 4.42 13.89
C ASN A 102 -13.04 3.40 13.10
N MET A 103 -13.55 2.18 12.91
CA MET A 103 -12.91 1.14 12.09
C MET A 103 -12.76 1.56 10.63
N VAL A 104 -13.78 2.17 10.01
CA VAL A 104 -13.65 2.82 8.69
C VAL A 104 -12.54 3.87 8.70
N THR A 105 -12.51 4.74 9.72
CA THR A 105 -11.58 5.88 9.80
C THR A 105 -10.13 5.44 9.91
N GLU A 106 -9.81 4.54 10.84
CA GLU A 106 -8.43 4.11 11.09
C GLU A 106 -7.91 3.21 9.96
N LEU A 107 -8.74 2.29 9.43
CA LEU A 107 -8.35 1.49 8.27
C LEU A 107 -8.14 2.36 7.03
N SER A 108 -9.01 3.35 6.77
CA SER A 108 -8.90 4.19 5.56
C SER A 108 -7.58 4.97 5.52
N LYS A 109 -7.15 5.55 6.65
CA LYS A 109 -5.86 6.27 6.75
C LYS A 109 -4.68 5.33 6.47
N SER A 110 -4.61 4.22 7.20
CA SER A 110 -3.46 3.29 7.15
C SER A 110 -3.35 2.52 5.83
N LEU A 111 -4.50 2.14 5.25
CA LEU A 111 -4.53 1.47 3.95
C LEU A 111 -4.31 2.46 2.79
N TRP A 112 -4.70 3.74 2.92
CA TRP A 112 -4.41 4.74 1.88
C TRP A 112 -2.91 4.90 1.67
N ALA A 113 -2.13 5.08 2.73
CA ALA A 113 -0.67 5.22 2.61
C ALA A 113 -0.02 3.94 2.01
N SER A 114 -0.51 2.77 2.42
CA SER A 114 -0.11 1.47 1.86
C SER A 114 -0.42 1.34 0.36
N ARG A 115 -1.61 1.79 -0.08
CA ARG A 115 -2.03 1.81 -1.49
C ARG A 115 -1.21 2.80 -2.30
N MET A 116 -0.98 4.01 -1.81
CA MET A 116 -0.16 5.02 -2.49
C MET A 116 1.28 4.53 -2.68
N LEU A 117 1.86 3.91 -1.65
CA LEU A 117 3.20 3.32 -1.76
C LEU A 117 3.24 2.16 -2.77
N SER A 118 2.26 1.26 -2.74
CA SER A 118 2.10 0.17 -3.72
C SER A 118 2.06 0.70 -5.17
N GLN A 119 1.20 1.71 -5.44
CA GLN A 119 1.08 2.34 -6.75
C GLN A 119 2.36 3.08 -7.18
N ALA A 120 3.00 3.81 -6.25
CA ALA A 120 4.25 4.50 -6.53
C ALA A 120 5.40 3.51 -6.84
N LEU A 121 5.49 2.36 -6.17
CA LEU A 121 6.50 1.34 -6.47
C LEU A 121 6.28 0.72 -7.87
N ASN A 122 5.04 0.45 -8.25
CA ASN A 122 4.71 -0.05 -9.59
C ASN A 122 5.08 0.96 -10.69
N LEU A 123 4.79 2.25 -10.49
CA LEU A 123 5.21 3.32 -11.41
C LEU A 123 6.74 3.41 -11.52
N GLY A 124 7.48 3.20 -10.41
CA GLY A 124 8.94 3.16 -10.42
C GLY A 124 9.49 2.01 -11.27
N ILE A 125 8.87 0.84 -11.20
CA ILE A 125 9.21 -0.33 -12.03
C ILE A 125 8.93 -0.04 -13.51
N GLU A 126 7.78 0.57 -13.82
CA GLU A 126 7.40 0.96 -15.19
C GLU A 126 8.39 1.97 -15.80
N VAL A 127 8.78 3.00 -15.05
CA VAL A 127 9.76 4.00 -15.48
C VAL A 127 11.16 3.39 -15.68
N ILE A 128 11.63 2.52 -14.78
CA ILE A 128 12.91 1.82 -14.94
C ILE A 128 12.89 0.93 -16.19
N ASN A 129 11.86 0.08 -16.34
CA ASN A 129 11.72 -0.82 -17.50
C ASN A 129 11.65 -0.03 -18.83
N THR A 130 10.95 1.10 -18.84
CA THR A 130 10.85 1.98 -20.03
C THR A 130 12.19 2.62 -20.38
N THR A 131 12.98 3.04 -19.39
CA THR A 131 14.31 3.64 -19.64
C THR A 131 15.39 2.61 -19.97
N GLU A 132 15.29 1.37 -19.48
CA GLU A 132 16.15 0.25 -19.87
C GLU A 132 16.01 -0.07 -21.37
N HIS A 133 14.81 0.07 -21.93
CA HIS A 133 14.52 -0.13 -23.36
C HIS A 133 14.71 1.13 -24.23
N ALA A 134 15.36 2.18 -23.72
CA ALA A 134 15.59 3.42 -24.47
C ALA A 134 16.54 3.21 -25.67
N ALA A 135 16.02 3.38 -26.88
CA ALA A 135 16.79 3.15 -28.11
C ALA A 135 17.89 4.21 -28.33
N LEU A 136 19.13 3.76 -28.55
CA LEU A 136 20.25 4.64 -28.90
C LEU A 136 20.06 5.25 -30.29
N THR A 137 20.35 6.55 -30.43
CA THR A 137 20.32 7.23 -31.74
C THR A 137 21.45 6.73 -32.65
N LYS A 138 21.31 6.96 -33.95
CA LYS A 138 22.35 6.64 -34.94
C LYS A 138 23.61 7.47 -34.70
N GLU A 139 23.43 8.69 -34.23
CA GLU A 139 24.46 9.67 -33.88
C GLU A 139 25.22 9.23 -32.63
N CYS A 140 24.50 8.79 -31.59
CA CYS A 140 25.08 8.14 -30.41
C CYS A 140 25.86 6.87 -30.81
N SER A 141 25.26 5.99 -31.63
CA SER A 141 25.90 4.76 -32.10
C SER A 141 27.23 5.04 -32.83
N LYS A 142 27.25 6.07 -33.69
CA LYS A 142 28.47 6.54 -34.36
C LYS A 142 29.49 7.13 -33.37
N ALA A 143 29.05 7.88 -32.38
CA ALA A 143 29.92 8.47 -31.36
C ALA A 143 30.56 7.41 -30.46
N LEU A 144 29.80 6.40 -30.01
CA LEU A 144 30.30 5.24 -29.27
C LEU A 144 31.35 4.46 -30.06
N VAL A 145 31.11 4.20 -31.36
CA VAL A 145 32.08 3.51 -32.21
C VAL A 145 33.35 4.36 -32.43
N LYS A 146 33.24 5.69 -32.61
CA LYS A 146 34.40 6.60 -32.67
C LYS A 146 35.19 6.64 -31.35
N MET A 147 34.49 6.54 -30.22
CA MET A 147 35.08 6.54 -28.89
C MET A 147 35.82 5.24 -28.55
N GLN A 148 35.22 4.09 -28.87
CA GLN A 148 35.68 2.78 -28.41
C GLN A 148 36.56 2.03 -29.42
N TYR A 149 36.30 2.14 -30.74
CA TYR A 149 36.92 1.26 -31.74
C TYR A 149 37.85 1.96 -32.75
N CYS A 150 37.73 3.29 -32.97
CA CYS A 150 38.66 4.00 -33.85
C CYS A 150 40.16 3.88 -33.47
N PRO A 151 40.57 3.85 -32.19
CA PRO A 151 41.97 3.58 -31.83
C PRO A 151 42.46 2.23 -32.38
N HIS A 152 41.64 1.18 -32.26
CA HIS A 152 41.97 -0.15 -32.76
C HIS A 152 42.12 -0.16 -34.29
N CYS A 153 41.30 0.60 -35.02
CA CYS A 153 41.43 0.79 -36.47
C CYS A 153 42.70 1.54 -36.88
N GLN A 154 43.30 2.33 -35.98
CA GLN A 154 44.60 2.98 -36.15
C GLN A 154 45.78 2.14 -35.59
N GLY A 155 45.52 0.93 -35.09
CA GLY A 155 46.52 0.05 -34.44
C GLY A 155 46.77 0.34 -32.95
N LEU A 156 46.15 1.37 -32.38
CA LEU A 156 46.32 1.86 -31.00
C LEU A 156 45.52 1.02 -29.98
N THR A 157 45.65 -0.29 -30.05
CA THR A 157 44.81 -1.27 -29.34
C THR A 157 44.88 -1.26 -27.80
N LEU A 158 45.84 -0.52 -27.22
CA LEU A 158 46.02 -0.36 -25.78
C LEU A 158 45.56 1.00 -25.23
N ILE A 159 45.14 1.94 -26.10
CA ILE A 159 44.72 3.28 -25.69
C ILE A 159 43.20 3.32 -25.46
N ARG A 160 42.78 3.55 -24.21
CA ARG A 160 41.37 3.80 -23.86
C ARG A 160 41.00 5.30 -24.03
N PRO A 161 39.72 5.64 -24.26
CA PRO A 161 39.25 7.04 -24.33
C PRO A 161 39.51 7.82 -23.03
N CYS A 162 39.74 9.13 -23.17
CA CYS A 162 39.86 10.04 -22.04
C CYS A 162 38.54 10.14 -21.24
N VAL A 163 38.61 10.31 -19.91
CA VAL A 163 37.41 10.41 -19.03
C VAL A 163 36.44 11.49 -19.54
N GLY A 164 36.94 12.69 -19.84
CA GLY A 164 36.11 13.80 -20.35
C GLY A 164 35.48 13.52 -21.71
N TYR A 165 36.18 12.80 -22.60
CA TYR A 165 35.61 12.39 -23.89
C TYR A 165 34.51 11.34 -23.70
N CYS A 166 34.74 10.35 -22.83
CA CYS A 166 33.72 9.37 -22.46
C CYS A 166 32.46 10.05 -21.89
N LEU A 167 32.62 10.93 -20.90
CA LEU A 167 31.50 11.65 -20.29
C LEU A 167 30.70 12.47 -21.33
N ASN A 168 31.38 13.13 -22.27
CA ASN A 168 30.70 13.90 -23.32
C ASN A 168 29.90 13.01 -24.28
N VAL A 169 30.46 11.87 -24.71
CA VAL A 169 29.75 10.89 -25.56
C VAL A 169 28.57 10.27 -24.80
N MET A 170 28.79 9.80 -23.57
CA MET A 170 27.75 9.13 -22.79
C MET A 170 26.61 10.08 -22.38
N ARG A 171 26.90 11.33 -22.00
CA ARG A 171 25.85 12.34 -21.73
C ARG A 171 25.07 12.71 -23.00
N GLY A 172 25.73 12.78 -24.16
CA GLY A 172 25.05 12.97 -25.45
C GLY A 172 24.14 11.81 -25.85
N CYS A 173 24.58 10.57 -25.58
CA CYS A 173 23.78 9.36 -25.78
C CYS A 173 22.57 9.25 -24.84
N LEU A 174 22.73 9.68 -23.58
CA LEU A 174 21.74 9.50 -22.51
C LEU A 174 20.90 10.77 -22.23
N ALA A 175 20.96 11.78 -23.10
CA ALA A 175 20.33 13.08 -22.88
C ALA A 175 18.84 12.98 -22.50
N SER A 176 18.04 12.28 -23.30
CA SER A 176 16.60 12.07 -23.06
C SER A 176 16.29 11.27 -21.78
N VAL A 177 17.19 10.38 -21.36
CA VAL A 177 17.09 9.63 -20.09
C VAL A 177 17.47 10.52 -18.91
N SER A 178 18.42 11.45 -19.10
CA SER A 178 18.84 12.40 -18.05
C SER A 178 17.81 13.47 -17.72
N GLU A 179 16.90 13.80 -18.65
CA GLU A 179 15.78 14.73 -18.43
C GLU A 179 14.87 14.30 -17.27
N LEU A 180 14.76 12.98 -17.01
CA LEU A 180 13.96 12.40 -15.93
C LEU A 180 14.55 12.61 -14.52
N ASP A 181 15.78 13.09 -14.38
CA ASP A 181 16.46 13.17 -13.08
C ASP A 181 15.75 14.10 -12.08
N ALA A 182 15.10 15.17 -12.55
CA ALA A 182 14.33 16.07 -11.68
C ALA A 182 13.09 15.37 -11.10
N GLN A 183 12.29 14.73 -11.95
CA GLN A 183 11.07 14.01 -11.57
C GLN A 183 11.41 12.77 -10.74
N TRP A 184 12.52 12.09 -11.04
CA TRP A 184 13.00 10.96 -10.26
C TRP A 184 13.43 11.36 -8.85
N ARG A 185 14.12 12.49 -8.67
CA ARG A 185 14.45 13.03 -7.34
C ARG A 185 13.20 13.32 -6.52
N GLU A 186 12.16 13.85 -7.14
CA GLU A 186 10.89 14.16 -6.47
C GLU A 186 10.10 12.89 -6.14
N TYR A 187 10.07 11.93 -7.05
CA TYR A 187 9.51 10.59 -6.84
C TYR A 187 10.15 9.88 -5.63
N ILE A 188 11.48 9.86 -5.55
CA ILE A 188 12.19 9.27 -4.41
C ILE A 188 11.86 10.03 -3.12
N SER A 189 11.78 11.36 -3.16
CA SER A 189 11.38 12.19 -2.00
C SER A 189 9.95 11.89 -1.54
N THR A 190 9.06 11.60 -2.48
CA THR A 190 7.66 11.20 -2.23
C THR A 190 7.58 9.80 -1.60
N LEU A 191 8.38 8.83 -2.06
CA LEU A 191 8.48 7.50 -1.43
C LEU A 191 8.96 7.60 0.02
N GLU A 192 9.93 8.49 0.30
CA GLU A 192 10.39 8.76 1.67
C GLU A 192 9.25 9.30 2.55
N TYR A 193 8.50 10.29 2.05
CA TYR A 193 7.37 10.86 2.77
C TYR A 193 6.30 9.82 3.09
N LEU A 194 5.84 9.06 2.09
CA LEU A 194 4.82 8.01 2.26
C LEU A 194 5.26 6.94 3.27
N THR A 195 6.54 6.54 3.26
CA THR A 195 7.06 5.53 4.19
C THR A 195 7.16 6.06 5.63
N ASN A 196 7.36 7.37 5.82
CA ASN A 196 7.33 8.00 7.14
C ASN A 196 5.89 8.10 7.68
N GLU A 197 4.90 8.43 6.85
CA GLU A 197 3.48 8.45 7.24
C GLU A 197 2.98 7.06 7.68
N MET A 198 3.37 6.00 6.95
CA MET A 198 3.11 4.61 7.34
C MET A 198 3.76 4.21 8.69
N ALA A 199 4.78 4.93 9.13
CA ALA A 199 5.54 4.60 10.34
C ALA A 199 5.14 5.41 11.59
N ALA A 200 4.61 6.62 11.41
CA ALA A 200 4.46 7.58 12.50
C ALA A 200 3.08 7.57 13.18
N SER A 201 2.02 7.44 12.38
CA SER A 201 0.64 7.78 12.79
C SER A 201 -0.41 6.82 12.23
N HIS A 202 -0.09 6.12 11.13
CA HIS A 202 -1.03 5.33 10.35
C HIS A 202 -0.53 3.92 10.08
N ASP A 203 0.04 3.27 11.11
CA ASP A 203 0.60 1.92 11.00
C ASP A 203 -0.49 0.89 10.62
N VAL A 204 -0.31 0.30 9.44
CA VAL A 204 -1.20 -0.70 8.86
C VAL A 204 -1.17 -2.04 9.63
N GLU A 205 -0.08 -2.35 10.32
CA GLU A 205 0.03 -3.54 11.19
C GLU A 205 -0.83 -3.35 12.44
N ILE A 206 -0.85 -2.16 13.05
CA ILE A 206 -1.76 -1.83 14.16
C ILE A 206 -3.23 -1.79 13.68
N ALA A 207 -3.50 -1.13 12.54
CA ALA A 207 -4.86 -0.98 12.04
C ALA A 207 -5.51 -2.33 11.65
N LEU A 208 -4.78 -3.21 10.95
CA LEU A 208 -5.27 -4.53 10.56
C LEU A 208 -5.39 -5.48 11.77
N THR A 209 -4.39 -5.52 12.67
CA THR A 209 -4.49 -6.39 13.85
C THR A 209 -5.50 -5.89 14.89
N GLY A 210 -5.89 -4.61 14.84
CA GLY A 210 -6.97 -4.03 15.62
C GLY A 210 -8.40 -4.43 15.19
N ILE A 211 -8.58 -5.00 13.98
CA ILE A 211 -9.90 -5.34 13.42
C ILE A 211 -10.71 -6.24 14.37
N TRP A 212 -10.13 -7.33 14.89
CA TRP A 212 -10.83 -8.24 15.80
C TRP A 212 -11.38 -7.50 17.04
N ASN A 213 -10.62 -6.53 17.56
CA ASN A 213 -11.00 -5.77 18.76
C ASN A 213 -12.13 -4.78 18.44
N SER A 214 -12.04 -4.07 17.30
CA SER A 214 -13.12 -3.20 16.83
C SER A 214 -14.44 -3.96 16.63
N ILE A 215 -14.37 -5.21 16.15
CA ILE A 215 -15.52 -6.10 15.99
C ILE A 215 -16.05 -6.58 17.35
N ASN A 216 -15.17 -7.00 18.27
CA ASN A 216 -15.54 -7.39 19.64
C ASN A 216 -16.31 -6.27 20.36
N GLU A 217 -15.75 -5.06 20.41
CA GLU A 217 -16.39 -3.91 21.07
C GLU A 217 -17.71 -3.51 20.40
N ALA A 218 -17.79 -3.59 19.07
CA ALA A 218 -19.03 -3.36 18.33
C ALA A 218 -20.13 -4.36 18.74
N ILE A 219 -19.81 -5.66 18.86
CA ILE A 219 -20.76 -6.70 19.26
C ILE A 219 -21.17 -6.51 20.73
N LEU A 220 -20.22 -6.25 21.63
CA LEU A 220 -20.51 -5.97 23.05
C LEU A 220 -21.41 -4.74 23.21
N HIS A 221 -21.16 -3.66 22.46
CA HIS A 221 -22.04 -2.48 22.42
C HIS A 221 -23.47 -2.85 21.97
N ALA A 222 -23.61 -3.67 20.92
CA ALA A 222 -24.90 -4.13 20.43
C ALA A 222 -25.63 -5.03 21.45
N GLN A 223 -24.91 -5.87 22.20
CA GLN A 223 -25.48 -6.68 23.28
C GLN A 223 -25.97 -5.81 24.46
N LEU A 224 -25.15 -4.86 24.92
CA LEU A 224 -25.50 -3.95 26.02
C LEU A 224 -26.74 -3.10 25.71
N ASN A 225 -26.88 -2.66 24.47
CA ASN A 225 -28.04 -1.89 24.00
C ASN A 225 -29.21 -2.78 23.51
N GLY A 226 -29.08 -4.11 23.57
CA GLY A 226 -30.01 -5.10 22.99
C GLY A 226 -31.50 -4.81 23.24
N PRO A 227 -31.96 -4.56 24.48
CA PRO A 227 -33.36 -4.26 24.77
C PRO A 227 -33.88 -2.99 24.07
N GLN A 228 -33.03 -1.96 23.93
CA GLN A 228 -33.38 -0.75 23.18
C GLN A 228 -33.43 -1.05 21.68
N LEU A 229 -32.46 -1.81 21.16
CA LEU A 229 -32.41 -2.20 19.75
C LEU A 229 -33.61 -3.05 19.33
N SER A 230 -34.05 -4.01 20.15
CA SER A 230 -35.27 -4.78 19.90
C SER A 230 -36.53 -3.91 19.92
N ALA A 231 -36.61 -2.93 20.81
CA ALA A 231 -37.71 -1.95 20.83
C ALA A 231 -37.69 -1.06 19.58
N THR A 232 -36.51 -0.59 19.16
CA THR A 232 -36.35 0.22 17.94
C THR A 232 -36.70 -0.58 16.68
N VAL A 233 -36.16 -1.80 16.50
CA VAL A 233 -36.47 -2.67 15.35
C VAL A 233 -37.96 -3.06 15.30
N SER A 234 -38.58 -3.28 16.46
CA SER A 234 -40.04 -3.51 16.53
C SER A 234 -40.83 -2.25 16.15
N ALA A 235 -40.35 -1.06 16.53
CA ALA A 235 -40.93 0.21 16.12
C ALA A 235 -40.63 0.59 14.65
N SER A 236 -39.57 0.05 14.03
CA SER A 236 -39.24 0.28 12.61
C SER A 236 -40.33 -0.24 11.68
N LYS A 237 -41.04 -1.31 12.05
CA LYS A 237 -42.27 -1.76 11.34
C LYS A 237 -43.40 -0.71 11.33
N LEU A 238 -43.29 0.36 12.13
CA LEU A 238 -44.27 1.44 12.25
C LEU A 238 -43.71 2.84 11.92
N ARG A 239 -42.44 2.96 11.48
CA ARG A 239 -41.75 4.26 11.34
C ARG A 239 -40.99 4.43 10.03
N ILE A 240 -41.73 4.75 8.97
CA ILE A 240 -41.23 5.46 7.78
C ILE A 240 -41.09 6.99 8.06
N LEU A 241 -41.39 7.45 9.29
CA LEU A 241 -41.50 8.87 9.64
C LEU A 241 -40.70 9.26 10.91
N TRP A 242 -39.88 10.31 10.74
CA TRP A 242 -39.17 11.14 11.74
C TRP A 242 -37.86 10.60 12.38
N ARG A 243 -36.84 11.48 12.40
CA ARG A 243 -35.44 11.29 12.88
C ARG A 243 -35.14 12.12 14.14
N VAL A 244 -33.98 11.83 14.78
CA VAL A 244 -32.92 12.77 15.29
C VAL A 244 -32.39 12.45 16.71
N LYS A 245 -31.07 12.10 16.81
CA LYS A 245 -29.96 12.46 17.76
C LYS A 245 -30.25 12.69 19.28
N LEU A 246 -29.34 12.57 20.28
CA LEU A 246 -27.93 12.13 20.54
C LEU A 246 -27.74 12.12 22.11
N ALA A 247 -26.61 11.89 22.83
CA ALA A 247 -25.18 11.52 22.66
C ALA A 247 -24.65 11.00 24.04
N GLY A 248 -23.40 10.47 24.13
CA GLY A 248 -22.70 10.28 25.42
C GLY A 248 -21.42 9.42 25.37
N ASP A 249 -20.33 9.90 25.98
CA ASP A 249 -18.98 9.29 26.09
C ASP A 249 -18.96 7.96 26.91
N LEU A 250 -17.93 7.08 26.90
CA LEU A 250 -16.53 7.39 27.23
C LEU A 250 -15.49 6.28 26.87
N ASN A 251 -14.37 6.74 26.28
CA ASN A 251 -12.98 6.22 26.26
C ASN A 251 -12.63 4.88 26.96
N CYS A 252 -11.91 4.00 26.24
CA CYS A 252 -10.97 3.03 26.84
C CYS A 252 -9.67 2.92 26.02
N LYS A 253 -8.52 2.83 26.72
CA LYS A 253 -7.19 2.60 26.11
C LYS A 253 -6.71 1.18 26.42
N PHE A 254 -6.05 0.53 25.47
CA PHE A 254 -5.09 -0.53 25.80
C PHE A 254 -3.84 -0.45 24.92
N THR A 255 -2.73 -0.99 25.44
CA THR A 255 -1.38 -0.70 24.94
C THR A 255 -0.91 -1.71 23.88
N VAL A 256 -0.38 -1.21 22.76
CA VAL A 256 0.29 -2.02 21.73
C VAL A 256 1.65 -2.49 22.24
N LEU A 257 1.91 -3.79 22.20
CA LEU A 257 3.26 -4.34 22.39
C LEU A 257 3.42 -5.71 21.72
N LEU A 258 3.66 -5.70 20.41
CA LEU A 258 4.46 -6.64 19.62
C LEU A 258 4.11 -6.51 18.13
N LEU A 259 4.99 -5.87 17.36
CA LEU A 259 5.52 -6.29 16.04
C LEU A 259 6.39 -5.16 15.47
N ASN A 260 7.28 -5.49 14.52
CA ASN A 260 8.15 -4.51 13.84
C ASN A 260 8.76 -5.05 12.53
N VAL A 261 8.34 -6.24 12.07
CA VAL A 261 9.00 -6.94 10.95
C VAL A 261 8.60 -6.31 9.61
N PHE A 262 7.34 -5.87 9.48
CA PHE A 262 6.85 -5.19 8.29
C PHE A 262 7.60 -3.85 8.07
N PHE A 263 7.55 -2.95 9.07
CA PHE A 263 8.20 -1.64 9.00
C PHE A 263 9.72 -1.71 8.71
N LEU A 264 10.45 -2.62 9.36
CA LEU A 264 11.89 -2.75 9.14
C LEU A 264 12.25 -3.07 7.68
N ARG A 265 11.51 -3.99 7.03
CA ARG A 265 11.77 -4.39 5.62
C ARG A 265 11.51 -3.24 4.64
N TYR A 266 10.50 -2.40 4.88
CA TYR A 266 10.26 -1.18 4.09
C TYR A 266 11.34 -0.10 4.32
N ARG A 267 11.78 0.09 5.57
CA ARG A 267 12.84 1.05 5.91
C ARG A 267 14.17 0.70 5.24
N GLU A 268 14.51 -0.58 5.16
CA GLU A 268 15.69 -1.06 4.43
C GLU A 268 15.58 -0.82 2.92
N PHE A 269 14.42 -1.10 2.31
CA PHE A 269 14.17 -0.82 0.90
C PHE A 269 14.30 0.67 0.56
N ILE A 270 13.73 1.58 1.37
CA ILE A 270 13.86 3.02 1.16
C ILE A 270 15.31 3.50 1.34
N ASN A 271 16.08 2.90 2.25
CA ASN A 271 17.52 3.18 2.37
C ASN A 271 18.34 2.71 1.15
N TYR A 272 17.83 1.77 0.35
CA TYR A 272 18.36 1.46 -0.97
C TYR A 272 17.92 2.50 -2.02
N MET A 273 16.63 2.82 -2.11
CA MET A 273 16.09 3.82 -3.05
C MET A 273 16.71 5.22 -2.87
N LYS A 274 17.08 5.59 -1.65
CA LYS A 274 17.88 6.79 -1.35
C LYS A 274 19.19 6.87 -2.14
N ARG A 275 19.86 5.73 -2.35
CA ARG A 275 21.13 5.64 -3.08
C ARG A 275 20.95 5.72 -4.60
N SER A 276 19.75 5.45 -5.10
CA SER A 276 19.37 5.69 -6.50
C SER A 276 18.73 7.07 -6.75
N ARG A 277 18.67 7.97 -5.76
CA ARG A 277 18.08 9.32 -5.93
C ARG A 277 18.74 10.16 -7.04
N THR A 278 20.01 9.93 -7.34
CA THR A 278 20.76 10.60 -8.42
C THR A 278 21.03 9.68 -9.61
N PHE A 279 20.25 8.61 -9.79
CA PHE A 279 20.52 7.57 -10.78
C PHE A 279 20.68 8.14 -12.19
N TYR A 280 19.65 8.81 -12.74
CA TYR A 280 19.66 9.33 -14.10
C TYR A 280 20.75 10.38 -14.35
N ALA A 281 21.01 11.31 -13.42
CA ALA A 281 22.16 12.23 -13.51
C ALA A 281 23.55 11.62 -13.19
N SER A 282 23.67 10.30 -13.01
CA SER A 282 24.97 9.65 -12.78
C SER A 282 25.22 8.41 -13.64
N ILE A 283 24.37 8.11 -14.63
CA ILE A 283 24.56 6.94 -15.51
C ILE A 283 25.84 7.07 -16.35
N ALA A 284 26.08 8.25 -16.95
CA ALA A 284 27.26 8.50 -17.76
C ALA A 284 28.57 8.36 -16.95
N GLU A 285 28.56 8.88 -15.73
CA GLU A 285 29.68 8.81 -14.78
C GLU A 285 29.95 7.35 -14.37
N ARG A 286 28.92 6.59 -13.99
CA ARG A 286 29.06 5.16 -13.61
C ARG A 286 29.61 4.31 -14.76
N LEU A 287 29.21 4.58 -16.00
CA LEU A 287 29.70 3.84 -17.17
C LEU A 287 31.13 4.22 -17.54
N CYS A 288 31.50 5.51 -17.42
CA CYS A 288 32.86 5.99 -17.70
C CYS A 288 33.87 5.75 -16.57
N ASP A 289 33.45 5.35 -15.37
CA ASP A 289 34.34 4.95 -14.26
C ASP A 289 34.69 3.45 -14.25
N GLY A 290 34.01 2.66 -15.11
CA GLY A 290 34.33 1.26 -15.36
C GLY A 290 35.33 1.04 -16.50
N ASP A 291 35.34 -0.16 -17.08
CA ASP A 291 36.30 -0.61 -18.10
C ASP A 291 36.34 0.20 -19.41
N LEU A 292 35.43 1.15 -19.61
CA LEU A 292 35.48 2.06 -20.76
C LEU A 292 36.70 3.00 -20.70
N VAL A 293 37.29 3.25 -19.53
CA VAL A 293 38.44 4.15 -19.35
C VAL A 293 39.57 3.46 -18.58
N MET A 294 40.82 3.92 -18.77
CA MET A 294 41.98 3.58 -17.91
C MET A 294 42.32 4.82 -17.10
N ARG A 295 42.37 4.74 -15.76
CA ARG A 295 42.73 5.89 -14.90
C ARG A 295 44.24 6.13 -14.82
N ASP A 296 45.05 5.08 -14.95
CA ASP A 296 46.49 5.11 -14.62
C ASP A 296 47.42 5.30 -15.82
N SER A 297 46.89 5.47 -17.04
CA SER A 297 47.68 5.81 -18.23
C SER A 297 47.96 7.31 -18.31
N SER A 298 49.20 7.70 -18.60
CA SER A 298 49.60 9.09 -18.86
C SER A 298 49.00 9.67 -20.15
N THR A 299 48.57 8.80 -21.07
CA THR A 299 47.95 9.15 -22.34
C THR A 299 46.57 8.53 -22.50
N CYS A 300 45.70 9.17 -23.28
CA CYS A 300 44.36 8.67 -23.61
C CYS A 300 43.88 9.15 -25.00
N TRP A 301 42.83 8.53 -25.52
CA TRP A 301 42.23 8.88 -26.82
C TRP A 301 41.20 10.00 -26.67
N ASN A 302 41.36 11.11 -27.39
CA ASN A 302 40.43 12.25 -27.36
C ASN A 302 39.30 12.16 -28.42
N GLY A 303 39.37 11.17 -29.31
CA GLY A 303 38.47 11.01 -30.46
C GLY A 303 39.16 11.18 -31.81
N GLU A 304 40.33 11.82 -31.88
CA GLU A 304 41.03 12.12 -33.13
C GLU A 304 42.50 11.68 -33.09
N ASP A 305 43.16 11.91 -31.94
CA ASP A 305 44.54 11.52 -31.66
C ASP A 305 44.72 11.03 -30.20
N VAL A 306 45.93 10.53 -29.92
CA VAL A 306 46.39 10.24 -28.55
C VAL A 306 46.93 11.54 -27.93
N VAL A 307 46.43 11.90 -26.74
CA VAL A 307 46.87 13.07 -25.98
C VAL A 307 47.43 12.66 -24.62
N GLU A 308 48.28 13.51 -24.05
CA GLU A 308 48.56 13.49 -22.60
C GLU A 308 47.33 13.95 -21.80
N ARG A 309 47.26 13.52 -20.54
CA ARG A 309 46.04 13.45 -19.73
C ARG A 309 45.71 14.70 -18.90
#